data_AF-A0A4U9DC64-F1
#
_entry.id   AF-A0A4U9DC64-F1
#
_cell.length_a   1.000
_cell.length_b   1.000
_cell.length_c   1.000
_cell.angle_alpha   90.00
_cell.angle_beta   90.00
_cell.angle_gamma   90.00
#
_symmetry.space_group_name_H-M   'P 1'
#
loop_
_entity.id
_entity.type
_entity.pdbx_description
1 polymer ?
#
loop_
_entity_poly.entity_id
_entity_poly.type
_entity_poly.pdbx_seq_one_letter_code
_entity_poly.pdbx_strand_id
1 'polypeptide(L)'
;MIIISHDRHFLNMVCTHMADLDYGELRVYAGNYDEYMTAATQARERLLSDNAKKKAQIADLQSFVSRFSANASKSRQATSRARQIG
;
A
#
# COMPACT_ATOMS: atom_id res chain seq x y z
N MET A 1 -15.10 21.52 -14.90
CA MET A 1 -13.95 22.07 -15.63
C MET A 1 -12.74 21.26 -15.24
N ILE A 2 -11.88 20.87 -16.19
CA ILE A 2 -10.64 20.13 -15.93
C ILE A 2 -9.50 20.99 -16.45
N ILE A 3 -8.49 21.20 -15.60
CA ILE A 3 -7.26 21.91 -15.95
C ILE A 3 -6.14 20.89 -15.99
N ILE A 4 -5.36 20.92 -17.07
CA ILE A 4 -4.17 20.09 -17.24
C ILE A 4 -3.01 21.06 -17.43
N SER A 5 -2.05 21.03 -16.51
CA SER A 5 -0.85 21.85 -16.56
C SER A 5 0.31 21.13 -15.89
N HIS A 6 1.52 21.47 -16.31
CA HIS A 6 2.76 21.06 -15.64
C HIS A 6 3.31 22.16 -14.72
N ASP A 7 2.74 23.36 -14.74
CA ASP A 7 3.13 24.47 -13.87
C ASP A 7 2.46 24.33 -12.50
N ARG A 8 3.29 24.03 -11.49
CA ARG A 8 2.88 23.84 -10.11
C ARG A 8 2.31 25.10 -9.47
N HIS A 9 2.84 26.28 -9.79
CA HIS A 9 2.36 27.54 -9.22
C HIS A 9 0.95 27.85 -9.75
N PHE A 10 0.75 27.67 -11.04
CA PHE A 10 -0.56 27.82 -11.66
C PHE A 10 -1.59 26.83 -11.07
N LEU A 11 -1.21 25.55 -10.95
CA LEU A 11 -2.06 24.53 -10.33
C LEU A 11 -2.38 24.87 -8.87
N ASN A 12 -1.40 25.37 -8.11
CA ASN A 12 -1.61 25.78 -6.72
C ASN A 12 -2.58 26.95 -6.57
N MET A 13 -2.60 27.86 -7.53
CA MET A 13 -3.47 29.05 -7.47
C MET A 13 -4.91 28.77 -7.89
N VAL A 14 -5.12 27.83 -8.81
CA VAL A 14 -6.43 27.68 -9.50
C VAL A 14 -7.17 26.41 -9.10
N CYS A 15 -6.46 25.34 -8.76
CA CYS A 15 -7.09 24.05 -8.47
C CYS A 15 -7.40 23.90 -6.98
N THR A 16 -8.59 23.39 -6.69
CA THR A 16 -9.03 23.04 -5.33
C THR A 16 -9.04 21.54 -5.07
N HIS A 17 -8.82 20.73 -6.11
CA HIS A 17 -8.73 19.28 -6.08
C HIS A 17 -7.70 18.81 -7.11
N MET A 18 -6.95 17.78 -6.75
CA MET A 18 -5.97 17.14 -7.64
C MET A 18 -6.39 15.70 -7.89
N ALA A 19 -6.41 15.31 -9.16
CA ALA A 19 -6.65 13.94 -9.57
C ALA A 19 -5.32 13.28 -9.93
N ASP A 20 -4.96 12.23 -9.18
CA ASP A 20 -3.82 11.37 -9.41
C ASP A 20 -4.28 10.09 -10.09
N LEU A 21 -3.56 9.67 -11.14
CA LEU A 21 -3.84 8.44 -11.85
C LEU A 21 -2.63 7.53 -11.70
N ASP A 22 -2.75 6.52 -10.84
CA ASP A 22 -1.68 5.55 -10.58
C ASP A 22 -2.23 4.13 -10.59
N TYR A 23 -1.47 3.18 -11.15
CA TYR A 23 -1.86 1.76 -11.28
C TYR A 23 -3.28 1.50 -11.84
N GLY A 24 -3.79 2.37 -12.71
CA GLY A 24 -5.15 2.26 -13.28
C GLY A 24 -6.27 2.69 -12.34
N GLU A 25 -5.94 3.26 -11.18
CA GLU A 25 -6.88 3.84 -10.22
C GLU A 25 -6.77 5.36 -10.24
N LEU A 26 -7.92 6.06 -10.29
CA LEU A 26 -7.98 7.51 -10.17
C LEU A 26 -8.30 7.87 -8.72
N ARG A 27 -7.39 8.61 -8.07
CA ARG A 27 -7.56 9.12 -6.72
C ARG A 27 -7.67 10.63 -6.74
N VAL A 28 -8.69 11.16 -6.07
CA VAL A 28 -8.89 12.61 -5.96
C VAL A 28 -8.50 13.06 -4.56
N TYR A 29 -7.60 14.03 -4.49
CA TYR A 29 -7.16 14.68 -3.28
C TYR A 29 -7.77 16.07 -3.23
N ALA A 30 -8.34 16.44 -2.08
CA ALA A 30 -8.78 17.81 -1.84
C ALA A 30 -7.55 18.69 -1.54
N GLY A 31 -7.60 19.93 -2.03
CA GLY A 31 -6.53 20.89 -1.85
C GLY A 31 -5.78 21.24 -3.14
N ASN A 32 -4.76 22.07 -2.96
CA ASN A 32 -3.86 22.50 -4.01
C ASN A 32 -2.79 21.44 -4.33
N TYR A 33 -1.81 21.78 -5.18
CA TYR A 33 -0.76 20.84 -5.60
C TYR A 33 0.15 20.43 -4.44
N ASP A 34 0.49 21.35 -3.54
CA ASP A 34 1.41 21.07 -2.43
C ASP A 34 0.75 20.15 -1.37
N GLU A 35 -0.53 20.39 -1.08
CA GLU A 35 -1.35 19.53 -0.22
C GLU A 35 -1.50 18.13 -0.81
N TYR A 36 -1.77 18.05 -2.11
CA TYR A 36 -1.79 16.80 -2.87
C TYR A 36 -0.47 16.06 -2.78
N MET A 37 0.67 16.72 -3.04
CA MET A 37 1.99 16.09 -2.98
C MET A 37 2.27 15.51 -1.60
N THR A 38 1.95 16.26 -0.55
CA THR A 38 2.11 15.80 0.83
C THR A 38 1.26 14.57 1.12
N ALA A 39 -0.02 14.60 0.76
CA ALA A 39 -0.94 13.49 0.95
C ALA A 39 -0.54 12.24 0.14
N ALA A 40 -0.13 12.43 -1.11
CA ALA A 40 0.31 11.36 -2.00
C ALA A 40 1.59 10.68 -1.50
N THR A 41 2.58 11.45 -1.02
CA THR A 41 3.80 10.90 -0.43
C THR A 41 3.49 10.07 0.81
N GLN A 42 2.66 10.59 1.73
CA GLN A 42 2.26 9.85 2.93
C GLN A 42 1.50 8.56 2.61
N ALA A 43 0.59 8.62 1.64
CA ALA A 43 -0.13 7.44 1.17
C ALA A 43 0.83 6.37 0.60
N ARG A 44 1.80 6.80 -0.21
CA ARG A 44 2.83 5.93 -0.79
C ARG A 44 3.71 5.29 0.28
N GLU A 45 4.17 6.05 1.26
CA GLU A 45 4.98 5.54 2.37
C GLU A 45 4.22 4.52 3.21
N ARG A 46 2.93 4.78 3.48
CA ARG A 46 2.07 3.83 4.21
C ARG A 46 1.91 2.52 3.44
N LEU A 47 1.66 2.58 2.14
CA LEU A 47 1.56 1.39 1.28
C LEU A 47 2.86 0.58 1.29
N LEU A 48 4.01 1.25 1.21
CA LEU A 48 5.31 0.58 1.28
C LEU A 48 5.55 -0.09 2.65
N SER A 49 5.23 0.61 3.75
CA SER A 49 5.33 0.08 5.11
C SER A 49 4.43 -1.14 5.32
N ASP A 50 3.17 -1.05 4.89
CA ASP A 50 2.20 -2.15 5.01
C ASP A 50 2.61 -3.35 4.16
N ASN A 51 3.14 -3.13 2.95
CA ASN A 51 3.69 -4.19 2.11
C ASN A 51 4.92 -4.85 2.75
N ALA A 52 5.82 -4.08 3.37
CA ALA A 52 6.98 -4.62 4.08
C ALA A 52 6.55 -5.48 5.28
N LYS A 53 5.59 -5.02 6.07
CA LYS A 53 5.02 -5.78 7.20
C LYS A 53 4.36 -7.08 6.73
N LYS A 54 3.53 -7.02 5.68
CA LYS A 54 2.90 -8.21 5.08
C LYS A 54 3.95 -9.21 4.59
N LYS A 55 4.99 -8.76 3.89
CA LYS A 55 6.10 -9.64 3.45
C LYS A 55 6.81 -10.30 4.61
N ALA A 56 7.14 -9.56 5.67
CA ALA A 56 7.78 -10.11 6.86
C ALA A 56 6.89 -11.16 7.56
N GLN A 57 5.58 -10.89 7.67
CA GLN A 57 4.63 -11.82 8.27
C GLN A 57 4.48 -13.10 7.43
N ILE A 58 4.42 -12.98 6.09
CA ILE A 58 4.40 -14.13 5.19
C ILE A 58 5.68 -14.96 5.35
N ALA A 59 6.85 -14.33 5.41
CA ALA A 59 8.13 -15.03 5.58
C ALA A 59 8.18 -15.79 6.93
N ASP A 60 7.72 -15.18 8.02
CA ASP A 60 7.65 -15.84 9.33
C ASP A 60 6.70 -17.05 9.31
N LEU A 61 5.50 -16.87 8.75
CA LEU A 61 4.52 -17.95 8.60
C LEU A 61 5.07 -19.10 7.74
N GLN A 62 5.73 -18.80 6.61
CA GLN A 62 6.37 -19.80 5.76
C GLN A 62 7.47 -20.56 6.51
N SER A 63 8.31 -19.87 7.29
CA SER A 63 9.36 -20.50 8.09
C SER A 63 8.81 -21.39 9.21
N PHE A 64 7.68 -21.01 9.81
CA PHE A 64 7.00 -21.80 10.82
C PHE A 64 6.40 -23.06 10.19
N VAL A 65 5.72 -22.92 9.05
CA VAL A 65 5.15 -24.05 8.33
C VAL A 65 6.25 -25.03 7.91
N SER A 66 7.38 -24.56 7.36
CA SER A 66 8.46 -25.45 6.92
C SER A 66 9.13 -26.20 8.09
N ARG A 67 9.28 -25.56 9.25
CA ARG A 67 9.89 -26.18 10.45
C ARG A 67 8.96 -27.14 11.18
N PHE A 68 7.65 -26.91 11.16
CA PHE A 68 6.67 -27.67 11.94
C PHE A 68 5.75 -28.57 11.10
N SER A 69 5.87 -28.57 9.78
CA SER A 69 5.12 -29.48 8.88
C SER A 69 5.46 -30.96 9.10
N ALA A 70 6.72 -31.27 9.43
CA ALA A 70 7.18 -32.64 9.68
C ALA A 70 7.00 -33.11 11.13
N ASN A 71 6.60 -32.24 12.05
CA ASN A 71 6.48 -32.55 13.48
C ASN A 71 5.02 -32.85 13.86
N ALA A 72 4.73 -34.13 14.16
CA ALA A 72 3.37 -34.65 14.36
C ALA A 72 2.54 -33.91 15.41
N SER A 73 3.16 -33.33 16.44
CA SER A 73 2.46 -32.59 17.52
C SER A 73 2.07 -31.15 17.15
N LYS A 74 2.68 -30.55 16.11
CA LYS A 74 2.40 -29.16 15.67
C LYS A 74 1.82 -29.06 14.25
N SER A 75 1.64 -30.19 13.58
CA SER A 75 1.04 -30.32 12.24
C SER A 75 -0.29 -29.55 12.09
N ARG A 76 -1.24 -29.68 13.03
CA ARG A 76 -2.53 -28.94 12.97
C ARG A 76 -2.36 -27.41 12.97
N GLN A 77 -1.41 -26.86 13.73
CA GLN A 77 -1.15 -25.41 13.76
C GLN A 77 -0.44 -24.94 12.48
N ALA A 78 0.46 -25.76 11.93
CA ALA A 78 1.11 -25.48 10.65
C ALA A 78 0.09 -25.47 9.50
N THR A 79 -0.87 -26.40 9.47
CA THR A 79 -1.94 -26.42 8.45
C THR A 79 -2.85 -25.20 8.53
N SER A 80 -3.21 -24.75 9.74
CA SER A 80 -4.05 -23.54 9.90
C SER A 80 -3.35 -22.27 9.42
N ARG A 81 -2.06 -22.12 9.72
CA ARG A 81 -1.26 -20.98 9.26
C ARG A 81 -0.98 -21.01 7.75
N ALA A 82 -0.81 -22.19 7.17
CA ALA A 82 -0.68 -22.34 5.72
C ALA A 82 -1.93 -21.82 4.97
N ARG A 83 -3.13 -22.00 5.53
CA ARG A 83 -4.37 -21.43 4.98
C ARG A 83 -4.50 -19.91 5.12
N GLN A 84 -3.70 -19.27 5.99
CA GLN A 84 -3.67 -17.79 6.11
C GLN A 84 -2.73 -17.12 5.10
N ILE A 85 -1.88 -17.90 4.41
CA ILE A 85 -0.90 -17.38 3.44
C ILE A 85 -1.50 -17.27 2.03
N GLY A 86 -2.46 -18.15 1.67
CA GLY A 86 -3.15 -18.16 0.38
C GLY A 86 -4.51 -17.51 0.45
#